data_AF-A0A318ECA7-F1
#
_entry.id   AF-A0A318ECA7-F1
#
_cell.length_a   1.000
_cell.length_b   1.000
_cell.length_c   1.000
_cell.angle_alpha   90.00
_cell.angle_beta   90.00
_cell.angle_gamma   90.00
#
_symmetry.space_group_name_H-M   'P 1'
#
loop_
_entity.id
_entity.type
_entity.pdbx_description
1 polymer ?
#
loop_
_entity_poly.entity_id
_entity_poly.type
_entity_poly.pdbx_seq_one_letter_code
_entity_poly.pdbx_strand_id
1 'polypeptide(L)'
;MGKLLMTLRERTLLMNSETIKDYEKLKKLIEERPTIKGAELKNLDSKMQTFFRNMYSKVLKQSASEWSSNSAHPVDVIIDEEKTIQCQLCHQPIKNICYIVNKINENELIVGSDCVKNFEMNLGKPIEKLLEDMLKTKRLTILNESCNNIEDIINTWEYTLENFDVLIPGYLEKEYLELGTQIKKNYNNFIEKKNKKKNEDIIKTIEDLLEKREILIKKLENYVKDHKNDKYVVTRSMVKWLKQKNKHKVIKWLKSTGKVGMKTAHRIGEDNYLQSLVDDLNLKLKNTNIKIINFTPNYKGRKGYIYQYQNNLKLFCSYNNFLLESSWMIFNGSLNEDYDEMKNNLLSHSIPHQDSYQMVTNMLFNIIKKLKLSIHLFDKDFDQLFIYNNETDKYFIMDNFSSFINKNLNYIVKEENNNKNILSIIKLKNKKEYNKVDIEYLLEERYSREEINYLINQYN
;
A
#
# COMPACT_ATOMS: atom_id res chain seq x y z
N MET A 1 -21.42 -43.94 55.22
CA MET A 1 -22.45 -43.77 54.16
C MET A 1 -22.25 -44.87 53.12
N GLY A 2 -23.27 -45.69 52.83
CA GLY A 2 -23.18 -46.74 51.82
C GLY A 2 -23.24 -46.17 50.39
N LYS A 3 -22.51 -46.78 49.45
CA LYS A 3 -22.50 -46.41 48.02
C LYS A 3 -23.92 -46.59 47.43
N LEU A 4 -24.40 -45.59 46.69
CA LEU A 4 -25.66 -45.70 45.94
C LEU A 4 -25.56 -46.83 44.93
N LEU A 5 -26.67 -47.54 44.70
CA LEU A 5 -26.75 -48.60 43.71
C LEU A 5 -26.65 -48.03 42.29
N MET A 6 -27.20 -46.83 42.06
CA MET A 6 -27.16 -46.09 40.81
C MET A 6 -26.87 -44.63 41.10
N THR A 7 -25.98 -44.01 40.33
CA THR A 7 -25.69 -42.58 40.47
C THR A 7 -26.83 -41.74 39.90
N LEU A 8 -26.87 -40.44 40.24
CA LEU A 8 -27.86 -39.51 39.68
C LEU A 8 -27.77 -39.42 38.16
N ARG A 9 -26.55 -39.35 37.62
CA ARG A 9 -26.29 -39.30 36.18
C ARG A 9 -26.81 -40.54 35.45
N GLU A 10 -26.54 -41.72 35.99
CA GLU A 10 -27.01 -43.00 35.40
C GLU A 10 -28.53 -43.05 35.37
N ARG A 11 -29.19 -42.62 36.46
CA ARG A 11 -30.65 -42.57 36.54
C ARG A 11 -31.23 -41.58 35.54
N THR A 12 -30.69 -40.37 35.43
CA THR A 12 -31.20 -39.36 34.49
C THR A 12 -31.07 -39.84 33.05
N LEU A 13 -29.93 -40.42 32.66
CA LEU A 13 -29.74 -40.94 31.31
C LEU A 13 -30.70 -42.10 31.00
N LEU A 14 -30.84 -43.05 31.94
CA LEU A 14 -31.75 -44.18 31.80
C LEU A 14 -33.21 -43.70 31.70
N MET A 15 -33.67 -42.84 32.62
CA MET A 15 -35.07 -42.40 32.65
C MET A 15 -35.50 -41.65 31.40
N ASN A 16 -34.57 -40.98 30.72
CA ASN A 16 -34.84 -40.25 29.47
C ASN A 16 -34.41 -41.03 28.21
N SER A 17 -33.95 -42.29 28.34
CA SER A 17 -33.56 -43.16 27.23
C SER A 17 -34.75 -43.87 26.58
N GLU A 18 -34.60 -44.34 25.36
CA GLU A 18 -35.52 -45.29 24.73
C GLU A 18 -35.35 -46.68 25.35
N THR A 19 -34.11 -47.09 25.65
CA THR A 19 -33.75 -48.38 26.27
C THR A 19 -34.57 -48.70 27.52
N ILE A 20 -34.94 -47.72 28.36
CA ILE A 20 -35.68 -47.98 29.61
C ILE A 20 -37.09 -48.53 29.38
N LYS A 21 -37.68 -48.32 28.19
CA LYS A 21 -39.02 -48.81 27.85
C LYS A 21 -39.09 -50.35 27.85
N ASP A 22 -37.98 -51.01 27.52
CA ASP A 22 -37.87 -52.48 27.56
C ASP A 22 -37.71 -53.05 28.98
N TYR A 23 -37.50 -52.18 29.98
CA TYR A 23 -37.21 -52.56 31.37
C TYR A 23 -38.17 -51.87 32.35
N GLU A 24 -39.48 -52.08 32.20
CA GLU A 24 -40.52 -51.46 33.05
C GLU A 24 -40.27 -51.62 34.57
N LYS A 25 -39.77 -52.78 35.00
CA LYS A 25 -39.45 -53.03 36.42
C LYS A 25 -38.29 -52.19 36.93
N LEU A 26 -37.28 -51.92 36.08
CA LEU A 26 -36.18 -51.03 36.41
C LEU A 26 -36.66 -49.58 36.45
N LYS A 27 -37.53 -49.20 35.50
CA LYS A 27 -38.15 -47.87 35.47
C LYS A 27 -38.90 -47.56 36.77
N LYS A 28 -39.83 -48.45 37.17
CA LYS A 28 -40.58 -48.32 38.43
C LYS A 28 -39.67 -48.24 39.65
N LEU A 29 -38.60 -49.04 39.68
CA LEU A 29 -37.63 -49.01 40.79
C LEU A 29 -36.91 -47.65 40.89
N ILE A 30 -36.53 -47.04 39.76
CA ILE A 30 -35.87 -45.73 39.74
C ILE A 30 -36.82 -44.62 40.18
N GLU A 31 -38.10 -44.68 39.76
CA GLU A 31 -39.16 -43.73 40.14
C GLU A 31 -39.51 -43.82 41.63
N GLU A 32 -39.70 -45.03 42.16
CA GLU A 32 -40.12 -45.26 43.55
C GLU A 32 -38.96 -45.13 44.55
N ARG A 33 -37.73 -45.49 44.16
CA ARG A 33 -36.56 -45.56 45.06
C ARG A 33 -35.30 -44.92 44.46
N PRO A 34 -35.30 -43.59 44.21
CA PRO A 34 -34.19 -42.90 43.56
C PRO A 34 -32.85 -43.02 44.30
N THR A 35 -32.84 -43.15 45.63
CA THR A 35 -31.63 -43.13 46.46
C THR A 35 -31.25 -44.50 47.03
N ILE A 36 -31.72 -45.59 46.40
CA ILE A 36 -31.42 -46.96 46.83
C ILE A 36 -29.91 -47.23 46.91
N LYS A 37 -29.46 -47.81 48.01
CA LYS A 37 -28.06 -48.13 48.28
C LYS A 37 -27.71 -49.55 47.83
N GLY A 38 -26.45 -49.79 47.48
CA GLY A 38 -26.00 -51.11 47.03
C GLY A 38 -26.21 -52.22 48.08
N ALA A 39 -26.18 -51.90 49.36
CA ALA A 39 -26.48 -52.84 50.45
C ALA A 39 -27.94 -53.33 50.45
N GLU A 40 -28.85 -52.52 49.93
CA GLU A 40 -30.30 -52.81 49.85
C GLU A 40 -30.65 -53.67 48.64
N LEU A 41 -29.66 -54.01 47.78
CA LEU A 41 -29.85 -54.91 46.65
C LEU A 41 -30.41 -56.27 47.09
N LYS A 42 -30.01 -56.76 48.27
CA LYS A 42 -30.50 -58.03 48.85
C LYS A 42 -32.01 -58.02 49.16
N ASN A 43 -32.60 -56.83 49.28
CA ASN A 43 -34.02 -56.64 49.61
C ASN A 43 -34.90 -56.56 48.36
N LEU A 44 -34.31 -56.62 47.15
CA LEU A 44 -35.04 -56.72 45.89
C LEU A 44 -35.38 -58.19 45.57
N ASP A 45 -36.31 -58.42 44.65
CA ASP A 45 -36.63 -59.78 44.20
C ASP A 45 -35.42 -60.46 43.54
N SER A 46 -35.39 -61.80 43.56
CA SER A 46 -34.27 -62.60 43.04
C SER A 46 -33.97 -62.32 41.56
N LYS A 47 -35.00 -61.91 40.79
CA LYS A 47 -34.88 -61.52 39.39
C LYS A 47 -34.13 -60.18 39.24
N MET A 48 -34.49 -59.14 40.00
CA MET A 48 -33.77 -57.85 39.93
C MET A 48 -32.34 -57.95 40.49
N GLN A 49 -32.11 -58.78 41.50
CA GLN A 49 -30.75 -59.04 41.99
C GLN A 49 -29.86 -59.62 40.88
N THR A 50 -30.36 -60.61 40.15
CA THR A 50 -29.65 -61.21 39.00
C THR A 50 -29.46 -60.20 37.87
N PHE A 51 -30.47 -59.36 37.60
CA PHE A 51 -30.39 -58.29 36.60
C PHE A 51 -29.28 -57.28 36.91
N PHE A 52 -29.19 -56.77 38.14
CA PHE A 52 -28.15 -55.82 38.53
C PHE A 52 -26.74 -56.42 38.46
N ARG A 53 -26.60 -57.73 38.72
CA ARG A 53 -25.31 -58.43 38.64
C ARG A 53 -24.86 -58.68 37.19
N ASN A 54 -25.79 -59.01 36.29
CA ASN A 54 -25.43 -59.59 34.99
C ASN A 54 -25.78 -58.71 33.77
N MET A 55 -26.79 -57.84 33.88
CA MET A 55 -27.38 -57.12 32.75
C MET A 55 -27.36 -55.60 32.90
N TYR A 56 -27.45 -55.06 34.11
CA TYR A 56 -27.52 -53.61 34.34
C TYR A 56 -26.39 -52.82 33.68
N SER A 57 -25.15 -53.33 33.73
CA SER A 57 -24.01 -52.68 33.07
C SER A 57 -24.15 -52.60 31.54
N LYS A 58 -24.78 -53.61 30.91
CA LYS A 58 -25.05 -53.63 29.46
C LYS A 58 -26.17 -52.66 29.12
N VAL A 59 -27.26 -52.66 29.89
CA VAL A 59 -28.39 -51.74 29.72
C VAL A 59 -27.95 -50.30 29.89
N LEU A 60 -27.11 -50.02 30.89
CA LEU A 60 -26.55 -48.69 31.10
C LEU A 60 -25.68 -48.25 29.92
N LYS A 61 -24.81 -49.13 29.40
CA LYS A 61 -23.99 -48.83 28.21
C LYS A 61 -24.86 -48.56 26.97
N GLN A 62 -25.90 -49.37 26.77
CA GLN A 62 -26.84 -49.20 25.67
C GLN A 62 -27.56 -47.85 25.79
N SER A 63 -28.13 -47.54 26.96
CA SER A 63 -28.79 -46.25 27.21
C SER A 63 -27.84 -45.07 27.00
N ALA A 64 -26.58 -45.16 27.44
CA ALA A 64 -25.58 -44.11 27.27
C ALA A 64 -25.21 -43.90 25.78
N SER A 65 -25.22 -44.98 24.98
CA SER A 65 -24.91 -44.90 23.54
C SER A 65 -25.99 -44.21 22.71
N GLU A 66 -27.21 -44.04 23.26
CA GLU A 66 -28.28 -43.28 22.62
C GLU A 66 -28.01 -41.77 22.62
N TRP A 67 -27.20 -41.28 23.56
CA TRP A 67 -26.96 -39.85 23.74
C TRP A 67 -25.75 -39.37 22.94
N SER A 68 -25.88 -38.18 22.35
CA SER A 68 -24.79 -37.45 21.69
C SER A 68 -24.88 -35.97 22.02
N SER A 69 -23.80 -35.22 21.84
CA SER A 69 -23.90 -33.75 21.92
C SER A 69 -24.83 -33.21 20.82
N ASN A 70 -25.63 -32.19 21.13
CA ASN A 70 -26.41 -31.51 20.10
C ASN A 70 -25.45 -30.68 19.21
N SER A 71 -25.38 -31.00 17.92
CA SER A 71 -24.53 -30.29 16.96
C SER A 71 -25.14 -28.97 16.46
N ALA A 72 -26.46 -28.81 16.56
CA ALA A 72 -27.17 -27.61 16.11
C ALA A 72 -27.05 -26.44 17.11
N HIS A 73 -27.01 -26.74 18.40
CA HIS A 73 -26.83 -25.77 19.48
C HIS A 73 -25.74 -26.26 20.44
N PRO A 74 -24.46 -26.16 20.05
CA PRO A 74 -23.40 -26.86 20.76
C PRO A 74 -23.18 -26.33 22.17
N VAL A 75 -23.19 -25.01 22.37
CA VAL A 75 -22.86 -24.38 23.65
C VAL A 75 -23.47 -22.97 23.74
N ASP A 76 -23.84 -22.54 24.94
CA ASP A 76 -24.23 -21.18 25.34
C ASP A 76 -23.50 -20.78 26.65
N VAL A 77 -23.19 -19.49 26.83
CA VAL A 77 -22.49 -19.00 28.05
C VAL A 77 -23.40 -18.12 28.90
N ILE A 78 -23.50 -18.40 30.19
CA ILE A 78 -24.23 -17.55 31.16
C ILE A 78 -23.27 -16.45 31.62
N ILE A 79 -23.63 -15.19 31.37
CA ILE A 79 -22.81 -14.02 31.74
C ILE A 79 -23.23 -13.47 33.12
N ASP A 80 -24.50 -13.64 33.46
CA ASP A 80 -25.08 -13.16 34.70
C ASP A 80 -24.73 -14.13 35.84
N GLU A 81 -23.83 -13.73 36.73
CA GLU A 81 -23.40 -14.53 37.88
C GLU A 81 -24.57 -14.83 38.85
N GLU A 82 -25.68 -14.10 38.75
CA GLU A 82 -26.87 -14.30 39.58
C GLU A 82 -27.79 -15.42 39.06
N LYS A 83 -27.71 -15.77 37.75
CA LYS A 83 -28.51 -16.86 37.16
C LYS A 83 -27.79 -18.19 37.28
N THR A 84 -28.07 -18.94 38.34
CA THR A 84 -27.56 -20.30 38.53
C THR A 84 -28.47 -21.32 37.85
N ILE A 85 -28.05 -21.79 36.67
CA ILE A 85 -28.66 -22.97 36.03
C ILE A 85 -27.97 -24.22 36.57
N GLN A 86 -28.74 -25.27 36.84
CA GLN A 86 -28.21 -26.58 37.28
C GLN A 86 -28.15 -27.56 36.11
N CYS A 87 -27.08 -28.36 36.05
CA CYS A 87 -26.95 -29.45 35.11
C CYS A 87 -28.05 -30.49 35.33
N GLN A 88 -28.83 -30.84 34.31
CA GLN A 88 -29.89 -31.84 34.44
C GLN A 88 -29.34 -33.26 34.66
N LEU A 89 -28.07 -33.54 34.31
CA LEU A 89 -27.42 -34.83 34.54
C LEU A 89 -26.85 -35.01 35.96
N CYS A 90 -26.22 -33.98 36.52
CA CYS A 90 -25.47 -34.09 37.77
C CYS A 90 -25.90 -33.11 38.86
N HIS A 91 -26.84 -32.21 38.55
CA HIS A 91 -27.38 -31.16 39.42
C HIS A 91 -26.34 -30.17 39.97
N GLN A 92 -25.12 -30.17 39.43
CA GLN A 92 -24.12 -29.15 39.75
C GLN A 92 -24.47 -27.83 39.03
N PRO A 93 -24.19 -26.66 39.64
CA PRO A 93 -24.35 -25.37 38.97
C PRO A 93 -23.44 -25.31 37.74
N ILE A 94 -23.98 -24.87 36.60
CA ILE A 94 -23.24 -24.77 35.34
C ILE A 94 -23.01 -23.30 34.97
N LYS A 95 -21.79 -23.01 34.51
CA LYS A 95 -21.41 -21.68 33.96
C LYS A 95 -21.59 -21.62 32.44
N ASN A 96 -21.45 -22.76 31.80
CA ASN A 96 -21.61 -22.97 30.37
C ASN A 96 -22.75 -23.98 30.15
N ILE A 97 -23.73 -23.59 29.37
CA ILE A 97 -24.85 -24.41 28.93
C ILE A 97 -24.38 -25.21 27.73
N CYS A 98 -24.49 -26.52 27.79
CA CYS A 98 -24.29 -27.43 26.67
C CYS A 98 -25.52 -28.32 26.56
N TYR A 99 -25.79 -28.85 25.38
CA TYR A 99 -26.95 -29.71 25.17
C TYR A 99 -26.49 -31.10 24.74
N ILE A 100 -27.11 -32.12 25.33
CA ILE A 100 -27.05 -33.49 24.81
C ILE A 100 -28.44 -33.90 24.34
N VAL A 101 -28.48 -34.63 23.24
CA VAL A 101 -29.71 -35.11 22.61
C VAL A 101 -29.66 -36.63 22.52
N ASN A 102 -30.79 -37.26 22.79
CA ASN A 102 -30.98 -38.67 22.52
C ASN A 102 -31.29 -38.88 21.03
N LYS A 103 -30.48 -39.68 20.34
CA LYS A 103 -30.56 -39.92 18.89
C LYS A 103 -31.78 -40.72 18.45
N ILE A 104 -32.52 -41.32 19.39
CA ILE A 104 -33.67 -42.19 19.10
C ILE A 104 -34.98 -41.49 19.40
N ASN A 105 -35.10 -40.85 20.56
CA ASN A 105 -36.34 -40.21 21.01
C ASN A 105 -36.31 -38.68 21.03
N GLU A 106 -35.20 -38.07 20.57
CA GLU A 106 -34.99 -36.63 20.45
C GLU A 106 -35.06 -35.83 21.77
N ASN A 107 -35.11 -36.52 22.93
CA ASN A 107 -35.06 -35.84 24.22
C ASN A 107 -33.75 -35.06 24.38
N GLU A 108 -33.87 -33.81 24.83
CA GLU A 108 -32.74 -32.92 25.06
C GLU A 108 -32.53 -32.65 26.55
N LEU A 109 -31.26 -32.64 27.00
CA LEU A 109 -30.88 -32.26 28.35
C LEU A 109 -29.83 -31.14 28.34
N ILE A 110 -30.04 -30.17 29.22
CA ILE A 110 -29.12 -29.08 29.55
C ILE A 110 -28.05 -29.60 30.51
N VAL A 111 -26.79 -29.51 30.11
CA VAL A 111 -25.64 -30.03 30.87
C VAL A 111 -24.50 -29.04 30.88
N GLY A 112 -23.55 -29.24 31.80
CA GLY A 112 -22.31 -28.45 31.83
C GLY A 112 -21.24 -28.96 30.87
N SER A 113 -20.23 -28.12 30.60
CA SER A 113 -19.07 -28.46 29.77
C SER A 113 -18.35 -29.75 30.19
N ASP A 114 -18.32 -30.08 31.48
CA ASP A 114 -17.68 -31.32 31.97
C ASP A 114 -18.53 -32.57 31.74
N CYS A 115 -19.85 -32.41 31.72
CA CYS A 115 -20.77 -33.52 31.46
C CYS A 115 -20.79 -33.89 29.98
N VAL A 116 -20.83 -32.89 29.09
CA VAL A 116 -20.86 -33.09 27.63
C VAL A 116 -19.60 -33.74 27.07
N LYS A 117 -18.42 -33.54 27.70
CA LYS A 117 -17.13 -34.17 27.30
C LYS A 117 -17.18 -35.71 27.25
N ASN A 118 -18.12 -36.31 27.96
CA ASN A 118 -18.27 -37.77 27.98
C ASN A 118 -19.10 -38.32 26.83
N PHE A 119 -19.60 -37.46 25.94
CA PHE A 119 -20.40 -37.81 24.78
C PHE A 119 -19.64 -37.39 23.52
N GLU A 120 -19.65 -38.25 22.49
CA GLU A 120 -18.93 -37.98 21.24
C GLU A 120 -19.46 -36.71 20.57
N MET A 121 -18.57 -35.77 20.29
CA MET A 121 -18.92 -34.52 19.61
C MET A 121 -18.45 -34.52 18.17
N ASN A 122 -19.41 -34.48 17.25
CA ASN A 122 -19.16 -34.30 15.82
C ASN A 122 -19.19 -32.80 15.45
N LEU A 123 -18.30 -32.00 16.03
CA LEU A 123 -18.31 -30.53 15.84
C LEU A 123 -17.13 -29.96 15.04
N GLY A 124 -16.17 -30.77 14.59
CA GLY A 124 -15.00 -30.31 13.84
C GLY A 124 -14.06 -29.34 14.59
N LYS A 125 -14.44 -28.86 15.79
CA LYS A 125 -13.67 -28.00 16.70
C LYS A 125 -13.86 -28.45 18.16
N PRO A 126 -12.82 -28.34 19.02
CA PRO A 126 -12.95 -28.55 20.47
C PRO A 126 -13.91 -27.56 21.14
N ILE A 127 -14.63 -28.01 22.17
CA ILE A 127 -15.59 -27.21 22.97
C ILE A 127 -14.93 -25.95 23.53
N GLU A 128 -13.70 -26.07 24.01
CA GLU A 128 -12.95 -24.98 24.62
C GLU A 128 -12.80 -23.81 23.64
N LYS A 129 -12.54 -24.10 22.36
CA LYS A 129 -12.44 -23.06 21.33
C LYS A 129 -13.79 -22.41 21.02
N LEU A 130 -14.87 -23.20 20.98
CA LEU A 130 -16.23 -22.66 20.76
C LEU A 130 -16.63 -21.72 21.91
N LEU A 131 -16.29 -22.08 23.15
CA LEU A 131 -16.49 -21.25 24.33
C LEU A 131 -15.71 -19.93 24.26
N GLU A 132 -14.43 -20.00 23.88
CA GLU A 132 -13.60 -18.81 23.70
C GLU A 132 -14.16 -17.87 22.62
N ASP A 133 -14.57 -18.42 21.47
CA ASP A 133 -15.12 -17.65 20.36
C ASP A 133 -16.42 -16.96 20.76
N MET A 134 -17.35 -17.66 21.42
CA MET A 134 -18.59 -17.03 21.89
C MET A 134 -18.37 -15.97 22.97
N LEU A 135 -17.42 -16.19 23.89
CA LEU A 135 -17.06 -15.17 24.88
C LEU A 135 -16.51 -13.92 24.20
N LYS A 136 -15.71 -14.07 23.12
CA LYS A 136 -15.24 -12.94 22.31
C LYS A 136 -16.40 -12.25 21.60
N THR A 137 -17.30 -13.00 20.95
CA THR A 137 -18.47 -12.43 20.26
C THR A 137 -19.36 -11.64 21.23
N LYS A 138 -19.65 -12.18 22.42
CA LYS A 138 -20.44 -11.48 23.43
C LYS A 138 -19.76 -10.20 23.93
N ARG A 139 -18.45 -10.22 24.15
CA ARG A 139 -17.68 -9.01 24.49
C ARG A 139 -17.74 -8.00 23.35
N LEU A 140 -17.61 -8.44 22.11
CA LEU A 140 -17.74 -7.57 20.95
C LEU A 140 -19.13 -6.93 20.88
N THR A 141 -20.20 -7.68 21.18
CA THR A 141 -21.56 -7.13 21.28
C THR A 141 -21.64 -6.02 22.34
N ILE A 142 -21.18 -6.29 23.57
CA ILE A 142 -21.15 -5.28 24.65
C ILE A 142 -20.37 -4.04 24.22
N LEU A 143 -19.21 -4.24 23.60
CA LEU A 143 -18.36 -3.13 23.18
C LEU A 143 -18.98 -2.32 22.04
N ASN A 144 -19.65 -2.96 21.09
CA ASN A 144 -20.36 -2.27 20.00
C ASN A 144 -21.59 -1.52 20.51
N GLU A 145 -22.26 -2.01 21.55
CA GLU A 145 -23.38 -1.31 22.21
C GLU A 145 -22.93 -0.03 22.90
N SER A 146 -21.76 -0.03 23.56
CA SER A 146 -21.19 1.16 24.20
C SER A 146 -20.46 2.08 23.21
N CYS A 147 -19.68 1.50 22.31
CA CYS A 147 -18.83 2.20 21.34
C CYS A 147 -19.24 1.78 19.93
N ASN A 148 -20.22 2.49 19.37
CA ASN A 148 -20.79 2.15 18.07
C ASN A 148 -19.72 2.04 16.97
N ASN A 149 -19.78 0.94 16.20
CA ASN A 149 -18.90 0.66 15.05
C ASN A 149 -17.38 0.69 15.35
N ILE A 150 -16.95 0.36 16.57
CA ILE A 150 -15.53 0.41 16.95
C ILE A 150 -14.65 -0.49 16.08
N GLU A 151 -15.16 -1.66 15.67
CA GLU A 151 -14.41 -2.59 14.82
C GLU A 151 -14.11 -1.99 13.45
N ASP A 152 -15.10 -1.36 12.82
CA ASP A 152 -14.94 -0.66 11.54
C ASP A 152 -13.99 0.53 11.68
N ILE A 153 -14.09 1.29 12.76
CA ILE A 153 -13.18 2.42 13.04
C ILE A 153 -11.72 1.93 13.10
N ILE A 154 -11.45 0.83 13.80
CA ILE A 154 -10.10 0.26 13.90
C ILE A 154 -9.63 -0.27 12.55
N ASN A 155 -10.49 -0.97 11.81
CA ASN A 155 -10.14 -1.57 10.52
C ASN A 155 -9.88 -0.51 9.44
N THR A 156 -10.57 0.62 9.50
CA THR A 156 -10.45 1.74 8.55
C THR A 156 -9.49 2.85 9.01
N TRP A 157 -8.81 2.68 10.16
CA TRP A 157 -8.08 3.75 10.82
C TRP A 157 -7.04 4.41 9.90
N GLU A 158 -6.17 3.61 9.30
CA GLU A 158 -5.09 4.08 8.41
C GLU A 158 -5.65 4.61 7.08
N TYR A 159 -6.73 4.01 6.56
CA TYR A 159 -7.38 4.43 5.32
C TYR A 159 -8.00 5.82 5.42
N THR A 160 -8.38 6.26 6.63
CA THR A 160 -8.89 7.61 6.87
C THR A 160 -7.90 8.68 6.38
N LEU A 161 -6.59 8.47 6.63
CA LEU A 161 -5.55 9.38 6.15
C LEU A 161 -5.37 9.34 4.63
N GLU A 162 -5.77 8.26 3.97
CA GLU A 162 -5.69 8.11 2.52
C GLU A 162 -6.82 8.82 1.76
N ASN A 163 -7.94 9.07 2.44
CA ASN A 163 -9.12 9.70 1.86
C ASN A 163 -8.99 11.22 1.68
N PHE A 164 -8.04 11.86 2.36
CA PHE A 164 -7.79 13.29 2.17
C PHE A 164 -7.14 13.59 0.80
N ASP A 165 -7.60 14.65 0.15
CA ASP A 165 -7.08 15.11 -1.15
C ASP A 165 -5.64 15.64 -1.09
N VAL A 166 -5.19 16.06 0.10
CA VAL A 166 -3.83 16.53 0.35
C VAL A 166 -3.09 15.55 1.27
N LEU A 167 -1.77 15.52 1.15
CA LEU A 167 -0.90 14.77 2.05
C LEU A 167 -0.92 15.40 3.43
N ILE A 168 -1.33 14.62 4.43
CA ILE A 168 -1.23 15.03 5.83
C ILE A 168 0.25 15.03 6.26
N PRO A 169 0.75 16.13 6.84
CA PRO A 169 2.10 16.19 7.40
C PRO A 169 2.33 15.17 8.51
N GLY A 170 3.56 14.72 8.65
CA GLY A 170 3.98 13.70 9.60
C GLY A 170 3.72 14.07 11.06
N TYR A 171 3.72 15.36 11.41
CA TYR A 171 3.42 15.79 12.78
C TYR A 171 1.96 15.58 13.16
N LEU A 172 1.01 15.80 12.24
CA LEU A 172 -0.41 15.51 12.45
C LEU A 172 -0.72 14.02 12.31
N GLU A 173 -0.13 13.38 11.31
CA GLU A 173 -0.27 11.94 11.07
C GLU A 173 0.19 11.12 12.28
N LYS A 174 1.33 11.49 12.89
CA LYS A 174 1.88 10.78 14.05
C LYS A 174 0.92 10.82 15.24
N GLU A 175 0.38 11.99 15.58
CA GLU A 175 -0.59 12.15 16.68
C GLU A 175 -1.82 11.25 16.47
N TYR A 176 -2.33 11.19 15.23
CA TYR A 176 -3.46 10.36 14.85
C TYR A 176 -3.16 8.85 14.88
N LEU A 177 -2.01 8.42 14.35
CA LEU A 177 -1.61 7.01 14.35
C LEU A 177 -1.33 6.49 15.76
N GLU A 178 -0.68 7.29 16.61
CA GLU A 178 -0.43 6.93 18.00
C GLU A 178 -1.75 6.71 18.76
N LEU A 179 -2.75 7.57 18.55
CA LEU A 179 -4.08 7.39 19.11
C LEU A 179 -4.74 6.07 18.66
N GLY A 180 -4.64 5.75 17.36
CA GLY A 180 -5.14 4.48 16.81
C GLY A 180 -4.49 3.26 17.44
N THR A 181 -3.18 3.29 17.69
CA THR A 181 -2.50 2.19 18.38
C THR A 181 -3.01 1.99 19.82
N GLN A 182 -3.31 3.09 20.51
CA GLN A 182 -3.87 3.04 21.87
C GLN A 182 -5.28 2.44 21.87
N ILE A 183 -6.15 2.86 20.94
CA ILE A 183 -7.50 2.30 20.80
C ILE A 183 -7.43 0.81 20.47
N LYS A 184 -6.64 0.41 19.45
CA LYS A 184 -6.49 -0.99 19.06
C LYS A 184 -5.97 -1.87 20.20
N LYS A 185 -5.04 -1.35 21.00
CA LYS A 185 -4.54 -2.05 22.20
C LYS A 185 -5.64 -2.25 23.24
N ASN A 186 -6.43 -1.21 23.55
CA ASN A 186 -7.52 -1.33 24.52
C ASN A 186 -8.63 -2.27 24.01
N TYR A 187 -8.97 -2.18 22.72
CA TYR A 187 -9.89 -3.10 22.04
C TYR A 187 -9.45 -4.56 22.19
N ASN A 188 -8.21 -4.89 21.79
CA ASN A 188 -7.71 -6.26 21.90
C ASN A 188 -7.68 -6.75 23.36
N ASN A 189 -7.26 -5.88 24.30
CA ASN A 189 -7.25 -6.21 25.72
C ASN A 189 -8.64 -6.54 26.27
N PHE A 190 -9.67 -5.84 25.78
CA PHE A 190 -11.07 -6.07 26.14
C PHE A 190 -11.56 -7.41 25.58
N ILE A 191 -11.41 -7.62 24.28
CA ILE A 191 -11.88 -8.83 23.58
C ILE A 191 -11.18 -10.08 24.12
N GLU A 192 -9.88 -10.03 24.36
CA GLU A 192 -9.09 -11.18 24.82
C GLU A 192 -9.07 -11.34 26.35
N LYS A 193 -9.68 -10.42 27.11
CA LYS A 193 -9.64 -10.36 28.59
C LYS A 193 -8.22 -10.50 29.14
N LYS A 194 -7.27 -9.80 28.52
CA LYS A 194 -5.86 -9.80 28.93
C LYS A 194 -5.58 -8.89 30.14
N ASN A 195 -6.59 -8.14 30.60
CA ASN A 195 -6.42 -7.11 31.63
C ASN A 195 -7.21 -7.44 32.90
N LYS A 196 -6.65 -7.07 34.07
CA LYS A 196 -7.30 -7.23 35.38
C LYS A 196 -8.29 -6.09 35.73
N LYS A 197 -8.33 -5.04 34.90
CA LYS A 197 -9.25 -3.90 35.08
C LYS A 197 -10.70 -4.33 34.86
N LYS A 198 -11.64 -3.60 35.48
CA LYS A 198 -13.07 -3.80 35.22
C LYS A 198 -13.37 -3.45 33.77
N ASN A 199 -14.34 -4.16 33.17
CA ASN A 199 -14.75 -3.94 31.78
C ASN A 199 -15.21 -2.50 31.55
N GLU A 200 -15.95 -1.92 32.50
CA GLU A 200 -16.43 -0.54 32.48
C GLU A 200 -15.29 0.49 32.33
N ASP A 201 -14.18 0.31 33.05
CA ASP A 201 -13.03 1.21 32.99
C ASP A 201 -12.38 1.20 31.59
N ILE A 202 -12.34 0.04 30.95
CA ILE A 202 -11.76 -0.13 29.61
C ILE A 202 -12.68 0.50 28.57
N ILE A 203 -14.00 0.31 28.68
CA ILE A 203 -15.00 0.92 27.80
C ILE A 203 -14.88 2.44 27.88
N LYS A 204 -14.89 3.02 29.09
CA LYS A 204 -14.73 4.46 29.29
C LYS A 204 -13.42 5.00 28.71
N THR A 205 -12.32 4.25 28.86
CA THR A 205 -11.04 4.61 28.24
C THR A 205 -11.13 4.65 26.72
N ILE A 206 -11.85 3.72 26.10
CA ILE A 206 -12.05 3.69 24.64
C ILE A 206 -12.91 4.89 24.20
N GLU A 207 -13.99 5.19 24.92
CA GLU A 207 -14.84 6.37 24.66
C GLU A 207 -14.04 7.68 24.68
N ASP A 208 -13.25 7.91 25.73
CA ASP A 208 -12.38 9.09 25.85
C ASP A 208 -11.38 9.20 24.68
N LEU A 209 -10.87 8.06 24.18
CA LEU A 209 -9.96 8.03 23.04
C LEU A 209 -10.69 8.31 21.72
N LEU A 210 -11.94 7.87 21.58
CA LEU A 210 -12.79 8.18 20.42
C LEU A 210 -13.18 9.67 20.38
N GLU A 211 -13.45 10.30 21.53
CA GLU A 211 -13.67 11.75 21.56
C GLU A 211 -12.42 12.52 21.09
N LYS A 212 -11.23 12.10 21.54
CA LYS A 212 -9.96 12.67 21.08
C LYS A 212 -9.76 12.47 19.58
N ARG A 213 -10.20 11.34 19.02
CA ARG A 213 -10.15 11.08 17.58
C ARG A 213 -10.96 12.12 16.82
N GLU A 214 -12.18 12.43 17.24
CA GLU A 214 -13.01 13.43 16.57
C GLU A 214 -12.37 14.82 16.55
N ILE A 215 -11.68 15.19 17.65
CA ILE A 215 -10.91 16.43 17.71
C ILE A 215 -9.75 16.40 16.68
N LEU A 216 -9.02 15.29 16.59
CA LEU A 216 -7.93 15.14 15.62
C LEU A 216 -8.43 15.15 14.18
N ILE A 217 -9.53 14.47 13.88
CA ILE A 217 -10.14 14.47 12.55
C ILE A 217 -10.48 15.90 12.12
N LYS A 218 -11.11 16.69 13.01
CA LYS A 218 -11.38 18.11 12.74
C LYS A 218 -10.10 18.91 12.48
N LYS A 219 -9.01 18.65 13.21
CA LYS A 219 -7.70 19.28 12.91
C LYS A 219 -7.19 18.91 11.51
N LEU A 220 -7.32 17.64 11.11
CA LEU A 220 -6.92 17.16 9.79
C LEU A 220 -7.77 17.82 8.68
N GLU A 221 -9.08 17.87 8.86
CA GLU A 221 -10.02 18.52 7.94
C GLU A 221 -9.72 20.01 7.78
N ASN A 222 -9.45 20.72 8.89
CA ASN A 222 -9.06 22.12 8.86
C ASN A 222 -7.75 22.32 8.08
N TYR A 223 -6.74 21.48 8.32
CA TYR A 223 -5.50 21.53 7.55
C TYR A 223 -5.75 21.41 6.04
N VAL A 224 -6.60 20.45 5.63
CA VAL A 224 -6.96 20.26 4.22
C VAL A 224 -7.67 21.49 3.66
N LYS A 225 -8.61 22.07 4.42
CA LYS A 225 -9.37 23.25 4.01
C LYS A 225 -8.45 24.47 3.82
N ASP A 226 -7.54 24.70 4.76
CA ASP A 226 -6.62 25.84 4.74
C ASP A 226 -5.61 25.78 3.58
N HIS A 227 -5.33 24.57 3.08
CA HIS A 227 -4.35 24.35 2.02
C HIS A 227 -4.95 23.94 0.68
N LYS A 228 -6.28 23.88 0.54
CA LYS A 228 -6.96 23.41 -0.69
C LYS A 228 -6.55 24.21 -1.93
N ASN A 229 -6.29 25.50 -1.76
CA ASN A 229 -5.90 26.42 -2.84
C ASN A 229 -4.39 26.72 -2.87
N ASP A 230 -3.61 26.09 -1.98
CA ASP A 230 -2.16 26.25 -1.99
C ASP A 230 -1.58 25.40 -3.13
N LYS A 231 -1.07 26.07 -4.16
CA LYS A 231 -0.48 25.44 -5.35
C LYS A 231 0.68 24.51 -5.04
N TYR A 232 1.37 24.72 -3.92
CA TYR A 232 2.52 23.92 -3.52
C TYR A 232 2.17 22.85 -2.48
N VAL A 233 0.90 22.72 -2.08
CA VAL A 233 0.46 21.60 -1.24
C VAL A 233 0.66 20.28 -1.99
N VAL A 234 1.09 19.25 -1.27
CA VAL A 234 1.27 17.94 -1.88
C VAL A 234 -0.09 17.26 -2.00
N THR A 235 -0.55 17.04 -3.22
CA THR A 235 -1.84 16.41 -3.49
C THR A 235 -1.76 14.89 -3.45
N ARG A 236 -2.92 14.23 -3.35
CA ARG A 236 -3.05 12.77 -3.41
C ARG A 236 -2.60 12.22 -4.76
N SER A 237 -2.81 12.93 -5.87
CA SER A 237 -2.36 12.51 -7.20
C SER A 237 -0.82 12.43 -7.24
N MET A 238 -0.14 13.42 -6.67
CA MET A 238 1.33 13.42 -6.56
C MET A 238 1.83 12.26 -5.69
N VAL A 239 1.17 11.96 -4.57
CA VAL A 239 1.51 10.81 -3.71
C VAL A 239 1.31 9.48 -4.46
N LYS A 240 0.19 9.31 -5.16
CA LYS A 240 -0.08 8.11 -5.98
C LYS A 240 0.99 7.92 -7.05
N TRP A 241 1.36 9.00 -7.76
CA TRP A 241 2.43 8.98 -8.75
C TRP A 241 3.78 8.57 -8.13
N LEU A 242 4.13 9.13 -6.97
CA LEU A 242 5.37 8.78 -6.27
C LEU A 242 5.39 7.32 -5.80
N LYS A 243 4.27 6.78 -5.31
CA LYS A 243 4.13 5.35 -4.95
C LYS A 243 4.34 4.47 -6.18
N GLN A 244 3.71 4.78 -7.31
CA GLN A 244 3.86 4.03 -8.58
C GLN A 244 5.30 4.03 -9.12
N LYS A 245 6.08 5.07 -8.82
CA LYS A 245 7.49 5.19 -9.21
C LYS A 245 8.47 4.72 -8.11
N ASN A 246 7.97 4.05 -7.07
CA ASN A 246 8.76 3.55 -5.93
C ASN A 246 9.59 4.64 -5.21
N LYS A 247 9.12 5.90 -5.22
CA LYS A 247 9.84 7.07 -4.64
C LYS A 247 9.46 7.31 -3.18
N HIS A 248 9.49 6.28 -2.34
CA HIS A 248 9.07 6.36 -0.93
C HIS A 248 9.87 7.38 -0.09
N LYS A 249 11.16 7.55 -0.38
CA LYS A 249 12.01 8.55 0.29
C LYS A 249 11.52 9.97 0.07
N VAL A 250 11.02 10.28 -1.13
CA VAL A 250 10.48 11.60 -1.46
C VAL A 250 9.18 11.86 -0.70
N ILE A 251 8.30 10.86 -0.59
CA ILE A 251 7.08 10.95 0.23
C ILE A 251 7.44 11.27 1.69
N LYS A 252 8.46 10.61 2.25
CA LYS A 252 8.93 10.88 3.62
C LYS A 252 9.41 12.33 3.79
N TRP A 253 10.12 12.88 2.81
CA TRP A 253 10.51 14.29 2.82
C TRP A 253 9.31 15.24 2.70
N LEU A 254 8.35 14.92 1.84
CA LEU A 254 7.14 15.72 1.70
C LEU A 254 6.28 15.70 2.98
N LYS A 255 6.27 14.60 3.73
CA LYS A 255 5.61 14.52 5.03
C LYS A 255 6.20 15.47 6.08
N SER A 256 7.45 15.94 5.96
CA SER A 256 8.00 16.86 6.98
C SER A 256 7.35 18.25 6.93
N THR A 257 6.88 18.69 5.76
CA THR A 257 6.31 20.03 5.56
C THR A 257 4.86 20.00 5.05
N GLY A 258 4.41 18.92 4.42
CA GLY A 258 3.16 18.85 3.66
C GLY A 258 3.19 19.59 2.32
N LYS A 259 4.33 20.23 1.98
CA LYS A 259 4.47 21.11 0.82
C LYS A 259 5.65 20.70 -0.05
N VAL A 260 5.53 20.97 -1.34
CA VAL A 260 6.64 20.91 -2.27
C VAL A 260 7.59 22.07 -1.98
N GLY A 261 8.88 21.80 -2.05
CA GLY A 261 9.91 22.83 -1.95
C GLY A 261 11.10 22.49 -2.82
N MET A 262 12.15 23.30 -2.73
CA MET A 262 13.35 23.18 -3.58
C MET A 262 13.96 21.77 -3.60
N LYS A 263 13.99 21.08 -2.45
CA LYS A 263 14.55 19.72 -2.36
C LYS A 263 13.68 18.65 -3.02
N THR A 264 12.40 18.91 -3.25
CA THR A 264 11.45 17.89 -3.72
C THR A 264 10.85 18.19 -5.09
N ALA A 265 10.85 19.45 -5.52
CA ALA A 265 10.19 19.91 -6.74
C ALA A 265 10.61 19.13 -7.99
N HIS A 266 11.91 18.96 -8.21
CA HIS A 266 12.45 18.21 -9.36
C HIS A 266 12.26 16.70 -9.28
N ARG A 267 11.74 16.16 -8.18
CA ARG A 267 11.57 14.71 -8.00
C ARG A 267 10.16 14.25 -8.34
N ILE A 268 9.24 15.18 -8.55
CA ILE A 268 7.81 14.94 -8.78
C ILE A 268 7.52 15.18 -10.25
N GLY A 269 7.10 14.13 -10.97
CA GLY A 269 6.80 14.17 -12.40
C GLY A 269 5.33 13.91 -12.71
N GLU A 270 4.45 14.34 -11.79
CA GLU A 270 3.00 14.33 -11.97
C GLU A 270 2.61 15.51 -12.87
N ASP A 271 1.77 15.26 -13.88
CA ASP A 271 1.61 16.15 -15.02
C ASP A 271 0.88 17.45 -14.66
N ASN A 272 -0.15 17.40 -13.79
CA ASN A 272 -0.87 18.60 -13.37
C ASN A 272 0.03 19.52 -12.55
N TYR A 273 0.84 18.94 -11.65
CA TYR A 273 1.84 19.66 -10.88
C TYR A 273 2.85 20.35 -11.82
N LEU A 274 3.48 19.61 -12.75
CA LEU A 274 4.46 20.20 -13.67
C LEU A 274 3.86 21.29 -14.57
N GLN A 275 2.64 21.07 -15.09
CA GLN A 275 1.94 22.07 -15.88
C GLN A 275 1.65 23.33 -15.07
N SER A 276 1.27 23.18 -13.80
CA SER A 276 0.96 24.32 -12.94
C SER A 276 2.16 25.23 -12.71
N LEU A 277 3.40 24.70 -12.68
CA LEU A 277 4.60 25.50 -12.43
C LEU A 277 4.98 26.46 -13.56
N VAL A 278 4.44 26.25 -14.77
CA VAL A 278 4.84 27.03 -15.96
C VAL A 278 4.67 28.53 -15.74
N ASP A 279 3.52 28.94 -15.18
CA ASP A 279 3.23 30.36 -14.96
C ASP A 279 4.16 30.99 -13.91
N ASP A 280 4.42 30.29 -12.80
CA ASP A 280 5.27 30.82 -11.73
C ASP A 280 6.73 30.94 -12.19
N LEU A 281 7.21 29.96 -12.94
CA LEU A 281 8.54 29.99 -13.54
C LEU A 281 8.65 31.12 -14.56
N ASN A 282 7.66 31.30 -15.44
CA ASN A 282 7.65 32.40 -16.41
C ASN A 282 7.56 33.78 -15.74
N LEU A 283 6.82 33.90 -14.64
CA LEU A 283 6.80 35.14 -13.86
C LEU A 283 8.19 35.50 -13.32
N LYS A 284 8.94 34.50 -12.83
CA LYS A 284 10.33 34.71 -12.38
C LYS A 284 11.29 34.96 -13.54
N LEU A 285 11.05 34.37 -14.71
CA LEU A 285 11.91 34.50 -15.88
C LEU A 285 11.57 35.70 -16.79
N LYS A 286 10.58 36.54 -16.43
CA LYS A 286 10.05 37.62 -17.27
C LYS A 286 11.11 38.59 -17.84
N ASN A 287 12.15 38.89 -17.06
CA ASN A 287 13.22 39.83 -17.45
C ASN A 287 14.48 39.11 -17.96
N THR A 288 14.33 37.87 -18.41
CA THR A 288 15.43 37.01 -18.84
C THR A 288 15.26 36.63 -20.31
N ASN A 289 16.29 36.03 -20.90
CA ASN A 289 16.23 35.50 -22.27
C ASN A 289 15.59 34.11 -22.36
N ILE A 290 14.93 33.65 -21.29
CA ILE A 290 14.32 32.33 -21.19
C ILE A 290 12.82 32.51 -21.01
N LYS A 291 12.03 31.82 -21.82
CA LYS A 291 10.57 31.75 -21.67
C LYS A 291 10.09 30.32 -21.86
N ILE A 292 9.42 29.75 -20.87
CA ILE A 292 8.82 28.43 -21.00
C ILE A 292 7.59 28.56 -21.90
N ILE A 293 7.57 27.81 -22.99
CA ILE A 293 6.47 27.77 -23.95
C ILE A 293 5.37 26.87 -23.41
N ASN A 294 5.73 25.63 -23.03
CA ASN A 294 4.82 24.66 -22.45
C ASN A 294 5.58 23.53 -21.73
N PHE A 295 4.84 22.82 -20.88
CA PHE A 295 5.22 21.49 -20.44
C PHE A 295 4.78 20.45 -21.49
N THR A 296 5.58 19.40 -21.68
CA THR A 296 5.23 18.24 -22.52
C THR A 296 5.36 16.94 -21.73
N PRO A 297 4.30 16.11 -21.67
CA PRO A 297 4.34 14.82 -20.99
C PRO A 297 5.14 13.77 -21.78
N ASN A 298 5.48 14.04 -23.04
CA ASN A 298 6.32 13.16 -23.84
C ASN A 298 6.98 13.90 -25.01
N TYR A 299 8.29 14.11 -24.92
CA TYR A 299 9.15 14.52 -26.02
C TYR A 299 10.33 13.54 -26.12
N LYS A 300 10.38 12.79 -27.22
CA LYS A 300 11.39 11.73 -27.43
C LYS A 300 11.49 10.75 -26.23
N GLY A 301 10.34 10.36 -25.67
CA GLY A 301 10.26 9.45 -24.52
C GLY A 301 10.54 10.10 -23.16
N ARG A 302 10.65 11.43 -23.08
CA ARG A 302 10.98 12.16 -21.84
C ARG A 302 9.95 13.23 -21.51
N LYS A 303 9.64 13.39 -20.22
CA LYS A 303 8.82 14.50 -19.68
C LYS A 303 9.67 15.74 -19.45
N GLY A 304 9.17 16.92 -19.79
CA GLY A 304 9.96 18.15 -19.61
C GLY A 304 9.29 19.42 -20.10
N TYR A 305 10.09 20.48 -20.15
CA TYR A 305 9.67 21.79 -20.60
C TYR A 305 10.28 22.10 -21.95
N ILE A 306 9.47 22.62 -22.85
CA ILE A 306 9.95 23.31 -24.05
C ILE A 306 10.03 24.78 -23.71
N TYR A 307 11.21 25.36 -23.89
CA TYR A 307 11.44 26.77 -23.59
C TYR A 307 12.14 27.44 -24.76
N GLN A 308 11.80 28.71 -24.94
CA GLN A 308 12.48 29.61 -25.83
C GLN A 308 13.70 30.18 -25.12
N TYR A 309 14.82 30.14 -25.83
CA TYR A 309 16.08 30.78 -25.52
C TYR A 309 16.38 31.83 -26.61
N GLN A 310 17.39 32.68 -26.42
CA GLN A 310 17.84 33.75 -27.32
C GLN A 310 17.53 33.50 -28.82
N ASN A 311 17.14 34.56 -29.55
CA ASN A 311 16.82 34.51 -30.99
C ASN A 311 15.70 33.50 -31.34
N ASN A 312 14.71 33.33 -30.46
CA ASN A 312 13.60 32.38 -30.61
C ASN A 312 14.03 30.90 -30.72
N LEU A 313 15.21 30.54 -30.22
CA LEU A 313 15.69 29.16 -30.21
C LEU A 313 14.87 28.31 -29.23
N LYS A 314 14.11 27.33 -29.75
CA LYS A 314 13.32 26.41 -28.91
C LYS A 314 14.17 25.23 -28.47
N LEU A 315 14.22 25.00 -27.17
CA LEU A 315 14.97 23.93 -26.53
C LEU A 315 14.05 23.08 -25.66
N PHE A 316 14.38 21.81 -25.52
CA PHE A 316 13.74 20.89 -24.59
C PHE A 316 14.69 20.55 -23.45
N CYS A 317 14.21 20.64 -22.21
CA CYS A 317 14.91 20.15 -21.02
C CYS A 317 14.00 19.23 -20.22
N SER A 318 14.54 18.11 -19.74
CA SER A 318 13.77 17.20 -18.88
C SER A 318 13.33 17.91 -17.59
N TYR A 319 12.14 17.57 -17.07
CA TYR A 319 11.59 18.29 -15.90
C TYR A 319 12.50 18.17 -14.67
N ASN A 320 13.17 17.02 -14.49
CA ASN A 320 14.09 16.80 -13.37
C ASN A 320 15.25 17.80 -13.42
N ASN A 321 15.89 17.95 -14.59
CA ASN A 321 17.03 18.85 -14.73
C ASN A 321 16.57 20.31 -14.70
N PHE A 322 15.48 20.63 -15.40
CA PHE A 322 14.97 22.00 -15.42
C PHE A 322 14.65 22.49 -14.02
N LEU A 323 13.89 21.72 -13.23
CA LEU A 323 13.52 22.11 -11.87
C LEU A 323 14.69 22.01 -10.89
N LEU A 324 15.67 21.13 -11.11
CA LEU A 324 16.88 21.10 -10.29
C LEU A 324 17.61 22.44 -10.36
N GLU A 325 17.76 22.97 -11.57
CA GLU A 325 18.45 24.25 -11.79
C GLU A 325 17.57 25.46 -11.46
N SER A 326 16.25 25.38 -11.62
CA SER A 326 15.37 26.56 -11.59
C SER A 326 14.45 26.70 -10.37
N SER A 327 14.21 25.62 -9.61
CA SER A 327 13.17 25.63 -8.57
C SER A 327 13.48 26.60 -7.41
N TRP A 328 14.74 26.94 -7.17
CA TRP A 328 15.09 27.93 -6.15
C TRP A 328 14.46 29.31 -6.44
N MET A 329 14.21 29.66 -7.71
CA MET A 329 13.60 30.95 -8.07
C MET A 329 12.17 31.10 -7.56
N ILE A 330 11.41 29.99 -7.53
CA ILE A 330 10.02 29.98 -7.05
C ILE A 330 9.93 29.85 -5.52
N PHE A 331 10.95 29.32 -4.86
CA PHE A 331 10.93 29.07 -3.41
C PHE A 331 11.78 30.04 -2.55
N ASN A 332 12.89 30.60 -3.06
CA ASN A 332 13.85 31.42 -2.30
C ASN A 332 13.96 32.89 -2.77
N GLY A 333 13.44 33.22 -3.96
CA GLY A 333 12.96 34.59 -4.22
C GLY A 333 13.90 35.63 -4.86
N SER A 334 15.19 35.41 -5.12
CA SER A 334 16.06 36.45 -5.73
C SER A 334 16.98 35.96 -6.86
N LEU A 335 16.76 36.44 -8.09
CA LEU A 335 17.45 36.03 -9.32
C LEU A 335 18.96 36.35 -9.40
N ASN A 336 19.49 37.21 -8.52
CA ASN A 336 20.62 38.05 -8.90
C ASN A 336 22.02 37.42 -8.79
N GLU A 337 22.22 36.33 -8.05
CA GLU A 337 23.56 35.73 -7.89
C GLU A 337 23.78 34.46 -8.73
N ASP A 338 22.72 33.68 -9.03
CA ASP A 338 22.85 32.34 -9.61
C ASP A 338 22.30 32.20 -11.05
N TYR A 339 21.80 33.29 -11.68
CA TYR A 339 21.11 33.20 -12.97
C TYR A 339 22.00 32.70 -14.13
N ASP A 340 23.23 33.21 -14.24
CA ASP A 340 24.14 32.80 -15.33
C ASP A 340 24.60 31.35 -15.18
N GLU A 341 24.82 30.89 -13.95
CA GLU A 341 25.12 29.48 -13.66
C GLU A 341 23.92 28.59 -14.04
N MET A 342 22.72 28.94 -13.56
CA MET A 342 21.48 28.24 -13.92
C MET A 342 21.32 28.15 -15.45
N LYS A 343 21.46 29.27 -16.15
CA LYS A 343 21.37 29.34 -17.62
C LYS A 343 22.35 28.37 -18.28
N ASN A 344 23.60 28.35 -17.83
CA ASN A 344 24.64 27.46 -18.35
C ASN A 344 24.32 25.99 -18.09
N ASN A 345 23.84 25.66 -16.90
CA ASN A 345 23.45 24.31 -16.54
C ASN A 345 22.23 23.86 -17.33
N LEU A 346 21.22 24.72 -17.51
CA LEU A 346 20.05 24.42 -18.35
C LEU A 346 20.46 24.09 -19.78
N LEU A 347 21.31 24.90 -20.41
CA LEU A 347 21.81 24.62 -21.77
C LEU A 347 22.56 23.29 -21.86
N SER A 348 23.36 22.96 -20.85
CA SER A 348 24.15 21.72 -20.82
C SER A 348 23.28 20.45 -20.69
N HIS A 349 22.06 20.59 -20.19
CA HIS A 349 21.09 19.50 -20.03
C HIS A 349 19.99 19.49 -21.09
N SER A 350 20.01 20.46 -22.00
CA SER A 350 18.96 20.66 -23.00
C SER A 350 19.33 20.07 -24.35
N ILE A 351 18.31 19.83 -25.17
CA ILE A 351 18.46 19.44 -26.57
C ILE A 351 17.65 20.39 -27.46
N PRO A 352 18.03 20.59 -28.72
CA PRO A 352 17.23 21.38 -29.63
C PRO A 352 15.83 20.77 -29.81
N HIS A 353 14.81 21.63 -29.82
CA HIS A 353 13.51 21.24 -30.34
C HIS A 353 13.59 20.99 -31.85
N GLN A 354 12.72 20.16 -32.42
CA GLN A 354 12.74 19.85 -33.85
C GLN A 354 12.72 21.11 -34.73
N ASP A 355 11.91 22.10 -34.36
CA ASP A 355 11.79 23.39 -35.06
C ASP A 355 13.09 24.21 -35.06
N SER A 356 14.00 23.92 -34.14
CA SER A 356 15.24 24.68 -33.93
C SER A 356 16.48 23.88 -34.27
N TYR A 357 16.35 22.62 -34.66
CA TYR A 357 17.48 21.76 -34.96
C TYR A 357 18.32 22.32 -36.11
N GLN A 358 17.68 22.75 -37.21
CA GLN A 358 18.39 23.38 -38.34
C GLN A 358 19.11 24.67 -37.93
N MET A 359 18.51 25.48 -37.06
CA MET A 359 19.12 26.71 -36.58
C MET A 359 20.41 26.43 -35.79
N VAL A 360 20.39 25.43 -34.90
CA VAL A 360 21.58 25.02 -34.14
C VAL A 360 22.65 24.42 -35.05
N THR A 361 22.25 23.62 -36.04
CA THR A 361 23.16 23.08 -37.07
C THR A 361 23.86 24.21 -37.83
N ASN A 362 23.12 25.23 -38.25
CA ASN A 362 23.68 26.40 -38.94
C ASN A 362 24.64 27.20 -38.03
N MET A 363 24.32 27.34 -36.74
CA MET A 363 25.24 27.96 -35.76
C MET A 363 26.56 27.19 -35.68
N LEU A 364 26.50 25.86 -35.59
CA LEU A 364 27.70 25.02 -35.58
C LEU A 364 28.49 25.13 -36.90
N PHE A 365 27.82 25.15 -38.06
CA PHE A 365 28.49 25.32 -39.34
C PHE A 365 29.23 26.65 -39.44
N ASN A 366 28.64 27.73 -38.92
CA ASN A 366 29.31 29.03 -38.84
C ASN A 366 30.54 28.99 -37.93
N ILE A 367 30.51 28.23 -36.83
CA ILE A 367 31.68 28.00 -35.97
C ILE A 367 32.75 27.22 -36.72
N ILE A 368 32.38 26.15 -37.42
CA ILE A 368 33.31 25.31 -38.22
C ILE A 368 33.99 26.15 -39.31
N LYS A 369 33.23 26.99 -40.04
CA LYS A 369 33.79 27.90 -41.06
C LYS A 369 34.83 28.87 -40.49
N LYS A 370 34.62 29.39 -39.28
CA LYS A 370 35.59 30.26 -38.59
C LYS A 370 36.88 29.53 -38.18
N LEU A 371 36.88 28.20 -38.15
CA LEU A 371 38.00 27.35 -37.74
C LEU A 371 38.87 26.88 -38.92
N LYS A 372 38.75 27.50 -40.11
CA LYS A 372 39.40 27.06 -41.36
C LYS A 372 39.02 25.65 -41.80
N LEU A 373 37.85 25.18 -41.37
CA LEU A 373 37.24 23.96 -41.83
C LEU A 373 36.05 24.34 -42.72
N SER A 374 35.72 23.51 -43.71
CA SER A 374 34.52 23.68 -44.52
C SER A 374 33.62 22.45 -44.43
N ILE A 375 32.31 22.68 -44.60
CA ILE A 375 31.33 21.59 -44.61
C ILE A 375 31.32 21.04 -46.02
N HIS A 376 31.70 19.77 -46.19
CA HIS A 376 31.66 19.12 -47.48
C HIS A 376 30.26 18.57 -47.76
N LEU A 377 29.67 17.90 -46.78
CA LEU A 377 28.39 17.21 -46.90
C LEU A 377 27.79 16.96 -45.51
N PHE A 378 26.47 17.06 -45.38
CA PHE A 378 25.74 16.53 -44.22
C PHE A 378 24.74 15.47 -44.68
N ASP A 379 25.06 14.22 -44.39
CA ASP A 379 24.25 13.04 -44.68
C ASP A 379 23.26 12.79 -43.53
N LYS A 380 22.00 13.17 -43.76
CA LYS A 380 20.94 13.09 -42.74
C LYS A 380 20.51 11.65 -42.47
N ASP A 381 20.52 10.79 -43.48
CA ASP A 381 20.04 9.42 -43.38
C ASP A 381 20.99 8.57 -42.53
N PHE A 382 22.29 8.88 -42.58
CA PHE A 382 23.33 8.24 -41.77
C PHE A 382 23.75 9.04 -40.53
N ASP A 383 23.16 10.21 -40.27
CA ASP A 383 23.54 11.14 -39.19
C ASP A 383 25.04 11.46 -39.17
N GLN A 384 25.61 11.72 -40.36
CA GLN A 384 27.04 11.92 -40.59
C GLN A 384 27.35 13.30 -41.18
N LEU A 385 28.31 14.01 -40.57
CA LEU A 385 28.82 15.27 -41.09
C LEU A 385 30.24 15.09 -41.64
N PHE A 386 30.42 15.40 -42.92
CA PHE A 386 31.70 15.39 -43.61
C PHE A 386 32.29 16.79 -43.60
N ILE A 387 33.48 16.93 -43.03
CA ILE A 387 34.17 18.19 -42.83
C ILE A 387 35.49 18.15 -43.59
N TYR A 388 35.74 19.12 -44.45
CA TYR A 388 37.01 19.27 -45.16
C TYR A 388 37.94 20.21 -44.38
N ASN A 389 39.17 19.77 -44.18
CA ASN A 389 40.22 20.55 -43.53
C ASN A 389 41.06 21.29 -44.57
N ASN A 390 40.88 22.60 -44.65
CA ASN A 390 41.56 23.43 -45.64
C ASN A 390 43.08 23.51 -45.41
N GLU A 391 43.59 23.15 -44.22
CA GLU A 391 45.03 23.18 -43.93
C GLU A 391 45.75 21.89 -44.29
N THR A 392 45.09 20.73 -44.19
CA THR A 392 45.71 19.42 -44.44
C THR A 392 45.28 18.75 -45.74
N ASP A 393 44.29 19.31 -46.44
CA ASP A 393 43.66 18.71 -47.62
C ASP A 393 43.13 17.28 -47.33
N LYS A 394 42.51 17.13 -46.15
CA LYS A 394 41.90 15.87 -45.67
C LYS A 394 40.48 16.09 -45.19
N TYR A 395 39.75 14.99 -45.08
CA TYR A 395 38.37 14.96 -44.61
C TYR A 395 38.26 14.30 -43.24
N PHE A 396 37.35 14.82 -42.43
CA PHE A 396 36.86 14.20 -41.20
C PHE A 396 35.42 13.76 -41.40
N ILE A 397 35.06 12.58 -40.91
CA ILE A 397 33.69 12.09 -40.85
C ILE A 397 33.25 12.10 -39.39
N MET A 398 32.23 12.89 -39.07
CA MET A 398 31.65 12.91 -37.73
C MET A 398 30.39 12.06 -37.69
N ASP A 399 30.51 10.88 -37.11
CA ASP A 399 29.39 9.99 -36.82
C ASP A 399 28.52 10.47 -35.65
N ASN A 400 27.23 10.14 -35.69
CA ASN A 400 26.23 10.49 -34.69
C ASN A 400 26.17 12.02 -34.46
N PHE A 401 26.07 12.77 -35.56
CA PHE A 401 26.04 14.23 -35.56
C PHE A 401 24.96 14.80 -34.64
N SER A 402 23.78 14.19 -34.61
CA SER A 402 22.70 14.56 -33.69
C SER A 402 23.08 14.40 -32.23
N SER A 403 23.79 13.33 -31.88
CA SER A 403 24.33 13.18 -30.53
C SER A 403 25.41 14.21 -30.22
N PHE A 404 26.21 14.62 -31.22
CA PHE A 404 27.22 15.66 -31.03
C PHE A 404 26.58 17.01 -30.72
N ILE A 405 25.55 17.42 -31.49
CA ILE A 405 24.81 18.67 -31.21
C ILE A 405 24.22 18.64 -29.80
N ASN A 406 23.53 17.56 -29.44
CA ASN A 406 22.88 17.46 -28.13
C ASN A 406 23.87 17.55 -26.95
N LYS A 407 25.07 16.99 -27.08
CA LYS A 407 26.10 17.01 -26.02
C LYS A 407 26.84 18.33 -25.90
N ASN A 408 26.90 19.10 -26.98
CA ASN A 408 27.71 20.31 -27.08
C ASN A 408 26.86 21.57 -27.29
N LEU A 409 25.56 21.49 -27.03
CA LEU A 409 24.61 22.58 -27.26
C LEU A 409 25.04 23.87 -26.56
N ASN A 410 25.51 23.77 -25.32
CA ASN A 410 26.01 24.90 -24.54
C ASN A 410 27.18 25.63 -25.24
N TYR A 411 28.10 24.92 -25.88
CA TYR A 411 29.22 25.50 -26.62
C TYR A 411 28.81 26.08 -27.97
N ILE A 412 27.83 25.46 -28.63
CA ILE A 412 27.32 25.91 -29.94
C ILE A 412 26.55 27.23 -29.79
N VAL A 413 25.76 27.34 -28.71
CA VAL A 413 24.85 28.47 -28.51
C VAL A 413 25.51 29.66 -27.79
N LYS A 414 26.62 29.45 -27.07
CA LYS A 414 27.37 30.54 -26.43
C LYS A 414 28.16 31.35 -27.47
N GLU A 415 27.85 32.64 -27.59
CA GLU A 415 28.50 33.56 -28.54
C GLU A 415 29.98 33.85 -28.21
N GLU A 416 30.41 33.64 -26.97
CA GLU A 416 31.80 33.87 -26.55
C GLU A 416 32.74 32.74 -26.97
N ASN A 417 33.70 33.03 -27.85
CA ASN A 417 35.01 32.39 -28.11
C ASN A 417 35.20 30.87 -27.84
N ASN A 418 34.14 30.06 -27.91
CA ASN A 418 34.16 28.61 -27.71
C ASN A 418 34.66 27.84 -28.93
N ASN A 419 35.07 28.55 -29.98
CA ASN A 419 35.64 27.97 -31.20
C ASN A 419 36.78 27.00 -30.89
N LYS A 420 37.66 27.33 -29.94
CA LYS A 420 38.77 26.45 -29.50
C LYS A 420 38.28 25.16 -28.85
N ASN A 421 37.20 25.23 -28.05
CA ASN A 421 36.60 24.06 -27.41
C ASN A 421 35.92 23.15 -28.44
N ILE A 422 35.18 23.71 -29.40
CA ILE A 422 34.55 22.92 -30.46
C ILE A 422 35.61 22.28 -31.37
N LEU A 423 36.67 23.00 -31.74
CA LEU A 423 37.75 22.45 -32.56
C LEU A 423 38.44 21.26 -31.87
N SER A 424 38.74 21.38 -30.58
CA SER A 424 39.39 20.29 -29.84
C SER A 424 38.48 19.06 -29.75
N ILE A 425 37.18 19.24 -29.53
CA ILE A 425 36.20 18.14 -29.49
C ILE A 425 36.07 17.47 -30.87
N ILE A 426 36.01 18.25 -31.96
CA ILE A 426 35.96 17.72 -33.34
C ILE A 426 37.21 16.87 -33.63
N LYS A 427 38.40 17.39 -33.35
CA LYS A 427 39.67 16.68 -33.58
C LYS A 427 39.80 15.42 -32.70
N LEU A 428 39.37 15.47 -31.44
CA LEU A 428 39.41 14.32 -30.54
C LEU A 428 38.49 13.17 -30.97
N LYS A 429 37.31 13.49 -31.54
CA LYS A 429 36.38 12.50 -32.07
C LYS A 429 36.87 11.87 -33.37
N ASN A 430 37.53 12.66 -34.21
CA ASN A 430 37.93 12.25 -35.56
C ASN A 430 39.42 11.93 -35.61
N LYS A 431 39.80 10.77 -35.06
CA LYS A 431 41.20 10.30 -35.05
C LYS A 431 41.72 9.86 -36.41
N LYS A 432 40.81 9.57 -37.36
CA LYS A 432 41.14 9.14 -38.71
C LYS A 432 40.82 10.26 -39.70
N GLU A 433 41.80 10.56 -40.54
CA GLU A 433 41.67 11.47 -41.68
C GLU A 433 41.52 10.66 -42.97
N TYR A 434 40.75 11.19 -43.90
CA TYR A 434 40.41 10.54 -45.16
C TYR A 434 40.84 11.41 -46.34
N ASN A 435 41.27 10.77 -47.44
CA ASN A 435 41.50 11.45 -48.70
C ASN A 435 40.19 11.61 -49.46
N LYS A 436 40.19 12.48 -50.48
CA LYS A 436 39.02 12.68 -51.35
C LYS A 436 38.50 11.36 -51.96
N VAL A 437 39.40 10.50 -52.44
CA VAL A 437 39.06 9.20 -53.04
C VAL A 437 38.34 8.29 -52.04
N ASP A 438 38.75 8.30 -50.76
CA ASP A 438 38.10 7.50 -49.72
C ASP A 438 36.67 7.98 -49.45
N ILE A 439 36.45 9.30 -49.46
CA ILE A 439 35.13 9.89 -49.28
C ILE A 439 34.22 9.61 -50.48
N GLU A 440 34.72 9.77 -51.70
CA GLU A 440 33.95 9.47 -52.92
C GLU A 440 33.52 8.00 -52.96
N TYR A 441 34.43 7.07 -52.65
CA TYR A 441 34.11 5.64 -52.56
C TYR A 441 33.01 5.36 -51.52
N LEU A 442 33.12 5.94 -50.32
CA LEU A 442 32.11 5.77 -49.26
C LEU A 442 30.73 6.31 -49.63
N LEU A 443 30.68 7.38 -50.43
CA LEU A 443 29.43 7.98 -50.87
C LEU A 443 28.82 7.22 -52.05
N GLU A 444 29.63 6.73 -52.99
CA GLU A 444 29.18 5.91 -54.11
C GLU A 444 28.62 4.54 -53.67
N GLU A 445 29.04 4.03 -52.50
CA GLU A 445 28.40 2.84 -51.89
C GLU A 445 26.96 3.09 -51.41
N ARG A 446 26.55 4.36 -51.25
CA ARG A 446 25.26 4.74 -50.64
C ARG A 446 24.30 5.44 -51.59
N TYR A 447 24.84 6.23 -52.51
CA TYR A 447 24.08 7.17 -53.33
C TYR A 447 24.59 7.14 -54.77
N SER A 448 23.70 7.48 -55.71
CA SER A 448 24.09 7.77 -57.09
C SER A 448 24.92 9.06 -57.17
N ARG A 449 25.72 9.21 -58.23
CA ARG A 449 26.52 10.44 -58.45
C ARG A 449 25.68 11.70 -58.52
N GLU A 450 24.47 11.63 -59.06
CA GLU A 450 23.53 12.76 -59.13
C GLU A 450 23.08 13.19 -57.73
N GLU A 451 22.77 12.24 -56.86
CA GLU A 451 22.40 12.49 -55.46
C GLU A 451 23.57 13.05 -54.65
N ILE A 452 24.78 12.51 -54.83
CA ILE A 452 25.99 13.01 -54.16
C ILE A 452 26.22 14.49 -54.52
N ASN A 453 26.16 14.83 -55.81
CA ASN A 453 26.33 16.20 -56.28
C ASN A 453 25.23 17.13 -55.72
N TYR A 454 23.98 16.67 -55.69
CA TYR A 454 22.88 17.42 -55.09
C TYR A 454 23.15 17.73 -53.61
N LEU A 455 23.59 16.74 -52.83
CA LEU A 455 23.82 16.90 -51.40
C LEU A 455 25.04 17.81 -51.09
N ILE A 456 26.12 17.70 -51.87
CA ILE A 456 27.32 18.54 -51.73
C ILE A 456 26.99 20.01 -52.06
N ASN A 457 26.21 20.26 -53.11
CA ASN A 457 25.84 21.60 -53.56
C ASN A 457 24.97 22.38 -52.54
N GLN A 458 24.44 21.74 -51.50
CA GLN A 458 23.73 22.44 -50.43
C GLN A 458 24.64 23.23 -49.48
N TYR A 459 25.95 22.95 -49.49
CA TYR A 459 26.89 23.47 -48.48
C TYR A 459 28.09 24.23 -49.04
N ASN A 460 28.33 24.11 -50.35
CA ASN A 460 29.21 24.98 -51.14
C ASN A 460 28.50 26.28 -51.48
#